data_AF-A0A2G2Q9N4-F1
#
_entry.id   AF-A0A2G2Q9N4-F1
#
_cell.length_a   1.000
_cell.length_b   1.000
_cell.length_c   1.000
_cell.angle_alpha   90.00
_cell.angle_beta   90.00
_cell.angle_gamma   90.00
#
_symmetry.space_group_name_H-M   'P 1'
#
loop_
_entity.id
_entity.type
_entity.pdbx_description
1 polymer ?
#
loop_
_entity_poly.entity_id
_entity_poly.type
_entity_poly.pdbx_seq_one_letter_code
_entity_poly.pdbx_strand_id
1 'polypeptide(L)'
;MLGTQNVSAQSLSQNQDRPEVAAKTQLHELTNQLNLSGEQGRTIYRALVTREVSYRKSVETNGAKSTQVSSDNKNTDAVFYAEMKKILKPEQFKKWESSLKK
;
A
#
# COMPACT_ATOMS: atom_id res chain seq x y z
N MET A 1 -40.88 3.91 22.36
CA MET A 1 -39.72 2.99 22.32
C MET A 1 -38.70 3.60 21.36
N LEU A 2 -37.55 4.03 21.88
CA LEU A 2 -36.47 4.65 21.12
C LEU A 2 -35.67 3.55 20.40
N GLY A 3 -35.81 3.46 19.08
CA GLY A 3 -35.03 2.55 18.23
C GLY A 3 -34.12 3.34 17.31
N THR A 4 -33.15 4.07 17.86
CA THR A 4 -32.12 4.73 17.04
C THR A 4 -31.24 3.63 16.45
N GLN A 5 -31.40 3.43 15.14
CA GLN A 5 -30.68 2.45 14.35
C GLN A 5 -29.19 2.81 14.38
N ASN A 6 -28.42 2.05 15.16
CA ASN A 6 -27.00 2.20 15.36
C ASN A 6 -26.21 1.63 14.16
N VAL A 7 -26.49 2.08 12.93
CA VAL A 7 -25.96 1.48 11.68
C VAL A 7 -24.59 2.04 11.24
N SER A 8 -24.01 2.97 11.99
CA SER A 8 -22.80 3.70 11.54
C SER A 8 -21.47 3.12 12.05
N ALA A 9 -21.46 2.06 12.85
CA ALA A 9 -20.22 1.52 13.44
C ALA A 9 -19.71 0.22 12.78
N GLN A 10 -20.58 -0.55 12.12
CA GLN A 10 -20.21 -1.85 11.55
C GLN A 10 -19.37 -1.74 10.25
N SER A 11 -19.43 -0.60 9.57
CA SER A 11 -18.72 -0.34 8.32
C SER A 11 -17.28 0.16 8.51
N LEU A 12 -16.91 0.67 9.70
CA LEU A 12 -15.56 1.21 9.94
C LEU A 12 -14.55 0.12 10.31
N SER A 13 -14.94 -0.85 11.15
CA SER A 13 -14.07 -1.99 11.52
C SER A 13 -13.81 -2.94 10.35
N GLN A 14 -14.75 -3.08 9.42
CA GLN A 14 -14.57 -3.90 8.21
C GLN A 14 -13.68 -3.22 7.15
N ASN A 15 -13.41 -1.91 7.30
CA ASN A 15 -12.69 -1.11 6.32
C ASN A 15 -11.17 -1.10 6.57
N GLN A 16 -10.73 -1.29 7.81
CA GLN A 16 -9.30 -1.35 8.14
C GLN A 16 -8.61 -2.58 7.56
N ASP A 17 -9.38 -3.62 7.24
CA ASP A 17 -8.91 -4.84 6.60
C ASP A 17 -8.98 -4.78 5.07
N ARG A 18 -9.04 -3.60 4.47
CA ARG A 18 -9.08 -3.46 3.01
C ARG A 18 -7.72 -3.06 2.45
N PRO A 19 -7.22 -3.73 1.40
CA PRO A 19 -5.93 -3.42 0.80
C PRO A 19 -5.86 -1.95 0.32
N GLU A 20 -7.00 -1.38 -0.07
CA GLU A 20 -7.14 0.01 -0.49
C GLU A 20 -6.88 1.01 0.63
N VAL A 21 -7.26 0.68 1.87
CA VAL A 21 -7.06 1.58 3.03
C VAL A 21 -5.60 1.58 3.44
N ALA A 22 -4.97 0.41 3.52
CA ALA A 22 -3.53 0.29 3.78
C ALA A 22 -2.72 1.03 2.71
N ALA A 23 -3.04 0.81 1.42
CA ALA A 23 -2.40 1.50 0.31
C ALA A 23 -2.61 3.02 0.35
N LYS A 24 -3.80 3.50 0.76
CA LYS A 24 -4.10 4.94 0.85
C LYS A 24 -3.29 5.62 1.96
N THR A 25 -3.12 4.97 3.11
CA THR A 25 -2.28 5.45 4.21
C THR A 25 -0.82 5.57 3.75
N GLN A 26 -0.29 4.52 3.13
CA GLN A 26 1.08 4.53 2.58
C GLN A 26 1.26 5.61 1.51
N LEU A 27 0.28 5.79 0.62
CA LEU A 27 0.30 6.84 -0.39
C LEU A 27 0.34 8.24 0.24
N HIS A 28 -0.44 8.47 1.29
CA HIS A 28 -0.49 9.75 1.97
C HIS A 28 0.86 10.11 2.59
N GLU A 29 1.53 9.15 3.22
CA GLU A 29 2.89 9.33 3.75
C GLU A 29 3.89 9.65 2.63
N LEU A 30 3.89 8.87 1.54
CA LEU A 30 4.75 9.10 0.38
C LEU A 30 4.47 10.46 -0.28
N THR A 31 3.21 10.87 -0.35
CA THR A 31 2.80 12.17 -0.92
C THR A 31 3.36 13.31 -0.07
N ASN A 32 3.25 13.23 1.25
CA ASN A 32 3.79 14.25 2.16
C ASN A 32 5.32 14.30 2.14
N GLN A 33 5.98 13.15 2.00
CA GLN A 33 7.44 13.09 1.96
C GLN A 33 8.01 13.57 0.62
N LEU A 34 7.41 13.20 -0.50
CA LEU A 34 7.98 13.36 -1.84
C LEU A 34 7.30 14.48 -2.64
N ASN A 35 6.23 15.07 -2.10
CA ASN A 35 5.38 16.05 -2.77
C ASN A 35 4.91 15.52 -4.14
N LEU A 36 4.25 14.36 -4.12
CA LEU A 36 3.83 13.65 -5.33
C LEU A 36 2.78 14.46 -6.10
N SER A 37 2.89 14.49 -7.44
CA SER A 37 1.82 15.01 -8.29
C SER A 37 0.59 14.10 -8.26
N GLY A 38 -0.56 14.62 -8.68
CA GLY A 38 -1.79 13.82 -8.75
C GLY A 38 -1.69 12.59 -9.65
N GLU A 39 -0.90 12.67 -10.72
CA GLU A 39 -0.63 11.52 -11.61
C GLU A 39 0.30 10.50 -10.95
N GLN A 40 1.43 10.97 -10.39
CA GLN A 40 2.37 10.10 -9.66
C GLN A 40 1.67 9.38 -8.53
N GLY A 41 0.83 10.09 -7.77
CA GLY A 41 0.07 9.53 -6.66
C GLY A 41 -0.91 8.45 -7.11
N ARG A 42 -1.63 8.63 -8.24
CA ARG A 42 -2.53 7.61 -8.77
C ARG A 42 -1.79 6.33 -9.20
N THR A 43 -0.63 6.48 -9.85
CA THR A 43 0.14 5.33 -10.31
C THR A 43 0.76 4.57 -9.13
N ILE A 44 1.34 5.30 -8.16
CA ILE A 44 1.88 4.72 -6.92
C ILE A 44 0.78 4.04 -6.12
N TYR A 45 -0.40 4.65 -6.02
CA TYR A 45 -1.56 4.05 -5.34
C TYR A 45 -1.94 2.70 -5.95
N ARG A 46 -2.05 2.61 -7.28
CA ARG A 46 -2.39 1.34 -7.96
C ARG A 46 -1.33 0.26 -7.69
N ALA A 47 -0.06 0.64 -7.69
CA ALA A 47 1.03 -0.27 -7.39
C ALA A 47 0.98 -0.77 -5.93
N LEU A 48 0.69 0.14 -4.98
CA LEU A 48 0.50 -0.20 -3.56
C LEU A 48 -0.70 -1.12 -3.32
N VAL A 49 -1.84 -0.87 -3.96
CA VAL A 49 -3.02 -1.74 -3.87
C VAL A 49 -2.70 -3.13 -4.41
N THR A 50 -2.04 -3.22 -5.57
CA THR A 50 -1.64 -4.50 -6.16
C THR A 50 -0.73 -5.28 -5.21
N ARG A 51 0.22 -4.58 -4.57
CA ARG A 51 1.13 -5.18 -3.61
C ARG A 51 0.40 -5.76 -2.40
N GLU A 52 -0.48 -4.97 -1.81
CA GLU A 52 -1.23 -5.35 -0.63
C GLU A 52 -2.21 -6.50 -0.91
N VAL A 53 -2.88 -6.49 -2.07
CA VAL A 53 -3.73 -7.60 -2.53
C VAL A 53 -2.90 -8.88 -2.75
N SER A 54 -1.75 -8.77 -3.41
CA SER A 54 -0.85 -9.90 -3.66
C SER A 54 -0.34 -10.52 -2.35
N TYR A 55 0.09 -9.67 -1.42
CA TYR A 55 0.53 -10.10 -0.08
C TYR A 55 -0.57 -10.86 0.65
N ARG A 56 -1.78 -10.28 0.74
CA ARG A 56 -2.92 -10.92 1.41
C ARG A 56 -3.27 -12.26 0.78
N LYS A 57 -3.36 -12.33 -0.55
CA LYS A 57 -3.63 -13.58 -1.27
C LYS A 57 -2.57 -14.64 -0.99
N SER A 58 -1.29 -14.25 -0.94
CA SER A 58 -0.20 -15.18 -0.64
C SER A 58 -0.26 -15.65 0.82
N VAL A 59 -0.59 -14.76 1.77
CA VAL A 59 -0.80 -15.09 3.19
C VAL A 59 -1.97 -16.05 3.38
N GLU A 60 -3.10 -15.81 2.72
CA GLU A 60 -4.29 -16.67 2.78
C GLU A 60 -4.01 -18.06 2.20
N THR A 61 -3.26 -18.13 1.10
CA THR A 61 -2.96 -19.40 0.41
C THR A 61 -1.87 -20.21 1.10
N ASN A 62 -0.79 -19.56 1.54
CA ASN A 62 0.43 -20.22 1.99
C ASN A 62 0.67 -20.09 3.51
N GLY A 63 -0.09 -19.23 4.20
CA GLY A 63 0.13 -18.88 5.60
C GLY A 63 1.21 -17.80 5.78
N ALA A 64 0.98 -16.86 6.71
CA ALA A 64 1.80 -15.66 6.90
C ALA A 64 3.31 -15.91 7.13
N LYS A 65 3.68 -17.10 7.63
CA LYS A 65 5.06 -17.48 7.95
C LYS A 65 5.73 -18.33 6.87
N SER A 66 5.06 -18.55 5.73
CA SER A 66 5.62 -19.34 4.65
C SER A 66 6.74 -18.60 3.91
N THR A 67 7.78 -19.35 3.53
CA THR A 67 8.87 -18.88 2.67
C THR A 67 8.37 -18.41 1.30
N GLN A 68 7.23 -18.93 0.85
CA GLN A 68 6.56 -18.49 -0.38
C GLN A 68 6.06 -17.05 -0.26
N VAL A 69 5.38 -16.70 0.84
CA VAL A 69 4.91 -15.32 1.11
C VAL A 69 6.08 -14.34 1.11
N SER A 70 7.19 -14.73 1.72
CA SER A 70 8.40 -13.90 1.76
C SER A 70 9.01 -13.70 0.36
N SER A 71 8.97 -14.74 -0.47
CA SER A 71 9.49 -14.68 -1.85
C SER A 71 8.59 -13.84 -2.76
N ASP A 72 7.26 -14.04 -2.68
CA ASP A 72 6.27 -13.29 -3.43
C ASP A 72 6.32 -11.79 -3.07
N ASN A 73 6.49 -11.48 -1.78
CA ASN A 73 6.62 -10.10 -1.32
C ASN A 73 7.90 -9.46 -1.86
N LYS A 74 9.05 -10.15 -1.84
CA LYS A 74 10.30 -9.66 -2.44
C LYS A 74 10.16 -9.37 -3.93
N ASN A 75 9.49 -10.25 -4.68
CA ASN A 75 9.23 -10.03 -6.10
C ASN A 75 8.35 -8.80 -6.32
N THR A 76 7.30 -8.67 -5.52
CA THR A 76 6.36 -7.54 -5.59
C THR A 76 7.04 -6.22 -5.18
N ASP A 77 7.94 -6.24 -4.21
CA ASP A 77 8.75 -5.11 -3.77
C ASP A 77 9.73 -4.66 -4.86
N ALA A 78 10.36 -5.61 -5.56
CA ALA A 78 11.23 -5.30 -6.70
C ALA A 78 10.45 -4.64 -7.85
N VAL A 79 9.24 -5.11 -8.14
CA VAL A 79 8.34 -4.48 -9.12
C VAL A 79 7.95 -3.08 -8.67
N PHE A 80 7.53 -2.92 -7.41
CA PHE A 80 7.19 -1.62 -6.85
C PHE A 80 8.37 -0.63 -6.92
N TYR A 81 9.58 -1.09 -6.60
CA TYR A 81 10.79 -0.28 -6.70
C TYR A 81 11.08 0.17 -8.14
N ALA A 82 10.92 -0.73 -9.12
CA ALA A 82 11.08 -0.40 -10.53
C ALA A 82 10.05 0.65 -10.99
N GLU A 83 8.79 0.54 -10.54
CA GLU A 83 7.75 1.53 -10.82
C GLU A 83 8.06 2.89 -10.16
N MET A 84 8.46 2.89 -8.89
CA MET A 84 8.90 4.11 -8.20
C MET A 84 10.03 4.81 -8.94
N LYS A 85 11.01 4.06 -9.47
CA LYS A 85 12.12 4.61 -10.27
C LYS A 85 11.66 5.26 -11.58
N LYS A 86 10.60 4.74 -12.20
CA LYS A 86 10.05 5.28 -13.46
C LYS A 86 9.16 6.50 -13.22
N ILE A 87 8.37 6.48 -12.15
CA ILE A 87 7.30 7.46 -11.88
C ILE A 87 7.86 8.70 -11.15
N LEU A 88 8.81 8.50 -10.25
CA LEU A 88 9.40 9.60 -9.48
C LEU A 88 10.42 10.37 -10.30
N LYS A 89 10.48 11.68 -10.08
CA LYS A 89 11.61 12.50 -10.55
C LYS A 89 12.90 12.06 -9.84
N PRO A 90 14.08 12.28 -10.43
CA PRO A 90 15.35 11.85 -9.83
C PRO A 90 15.54 12.32 -8.38
N GLU A 91 15.16 13.56 -8.07
CA GLU A 91 15.23 14.12 -6.72
C GLU A 91 14.28 13.44 -5.73
N GLN A 92 13.04 13.17 -6.17
CA GLN A 92 12.04 12.46 -5.38
C GLN A 92 12.47 11.02 -5.14
N PHE A 93 13.01 10.34 -6.17
CA PHE A 93 13.50 8.98 -6.06
C PHE A 93 14.66 8.88 -5.08
N LYS A 94 15.64 9.80 -5.14
CA LYS A 94 16.77 9.84 -4.20
C LYS A 94 16.30 10.07 -2.76
N LYS A 95 15.32 10.94 -2.55
CA LYS A 95 14.71 11.19 -1.23
C LYS A 95 14.00 9.95 -0.71
N TRP A 96 13.22 9.29 -1.58
CA TRP A 96 12.54 8.04 -1.26
C TRP A 96 13.53 6.92 -0.91
N GLU A 97 14.56 6.69 -1.74
CA GLU A 97 15.58 5.68 -1.49
C GLU A 97 16.33 5.92 -0.17
N SER A 98 16.57 7.19 0.17
CA SER A 98 17.18 7.55 1.46
C SER A 98 16.26 7.25 2.65
N SER A 99 14.93 7.34 2.47
CA SER A 99 13.98 6.97 3.52
C SER A 99 13.89 5.46 3.76
N LEU A 100 14.29 4.63 2.78
CA LEU A 100 14.31 3.17 2.91
C LEU A 100 15.54 2.65 3.67
N LYS A 101 16.63 3.43 3.76
CA LYS A 101 17.90 3.03 4.40
C LYS A 101 17.96 3.35 5.90
N LYS A 102 16.84 3.75 6.49
CA LYS A 102 16.76 4.22 7.88
C LYS A 102 16.42 3.10 8.87
#